data_AF-A0A957SR06-F1
#
_entry.id   AF-A0A957SR06-F1
#
_cell.length_a   1.000
_cell.length_b   1.000
_cell.length_c   1.000
_cell.angle_alpha   90.00
_cell.angle_beta   90.00
_cell.angle_gamma   90.00
#
_symmetry.space_group_name_H-M   'P 1'
#
loop_
_entity.id
_entity.type
_entity.pdbx_description
1 polymer ?
#
loop_
_entity_poly.entity_id
_entity_poly.type
_entity_poly.pdbx_seq_one_letter_code
_entity_poly.pdbx_strand_id
1 'polypeptide(L)' 'MPTIKILAPGDQNALEAFLLPRLDSSIFLLNNSRASGLVDTGQRYTGAYAAAVENGSITGVVAHFWNG' A
#
# COMPACT_ATOMS: atom_id res chain seq x y z
N MET A 1 17.88 0.32 9.45
CA MET A 1 17.14 -0.96 9.30
C MET A 1 15.67 -0.60 9.21
N PRO A 2 14.98 -0.98 8.12
CA PRO A 2 13.58 -0.67 7.96
C PRO A 2 12.72 -1.47 8.95
N THR A 3 11.66 -0.86 9.46
CA THR A 3 10.59 -1.55 10.18
C THR A 3 9.46 -1.89 9.22
N ILE A 4 8.75 -2.99 9.47
CA ILE A 4 7.56 -3.35 8.70
C ILE A 4 6.33 -2.78 9.40
N LYS A 5 5.56 -1.98 8.67
CA LYS A 5 4.29 -1.42 9.11
C LYS A 5 3.16 -1.97 8.25
N ILE A 6 2.10 -2.47 8.88
CA ILE A 6 0.82 -2.67 8.19
C ILE A 6 0.16 -1.30 8.05
N LEU A 7 -0.10 -0.90 6.81
CA LEU A 7 -0.72 0.39 6.53
C LEU A 7 -2.20 0.35 6.89
N ALA A 8 -2.72 1.48 7.37
CA ALA A 8 -4.09 1.64 7.81
C ALA A 8 -4.70 2.92 7.22
N PRO A 9 -6.01 3.18 7.41
CA PRO A 9 -6.59 4.48 7.12
C PRO A 9 -5.79 5.60 7.80
N GLY A 10 -5.35 6.59 7.02
CA GLY A 10 -4.42 7.64 7.41
C GLY A 10 -3.07 7.56 6.69
N ASP A 11 -2.67 6.39 6.19
CA ASP A 11 -1.39 6.18 5.50
C ASP A 11 -1.45 6.42 3.98
N GLN A 12 -2.63 6.73 3.42
CA GLN A 12 -2.84 6.85 1.97
C GLN A 12 -1.89 7.85 1.32
N ASN A 13 -1.70 9.02 1.91
CA ASN A 13 -0.83 10.04 1.34
C ASN A 13 0.63 9.60 1.27
N ALA A 14 1.11 8.89 2.30
CA ALA A 14 2.47 8.35 2.32
C ALA A 14 2.64 7.24 1.28
N LEU A 15 1.63 6.37 1.14
CA LEU A 15 1.60 5.34 0.10
C LEU A 15 1.59 5.97 -1.30
N GLU A 16 0.70 6.91 -1.57
CA GLU A 16 0.61 7.56 -2.89
C GLU A 16 1.90 8.28 -3.25
N ALA A 17 2.51 9.01 -2.32
CA ALA A 17 3.81 9.67 -2.55
C ALA A 17 4.91 8.67 -2.93
N PHE A 18 4.88 7.45 -2.38
CA PHE A 18 5.80 6.38 -2.76
C PHE A 18 5.45 5.74 -4.11
N LEU A 19 4.17 5.51 -4.42
CA LEU A 19 3.78 4.81 -5.65
C LEU A 19 3.77 5.71 -6.91
N LEU A 20 3.44 7.00 -6.79
CA LEU A 20 3.31 7.90 -7.95
C LEU A 20 4.59 8.02 -8.80
N PRO A 21 5.80 8.06 -8.24
CA PRO A 21 7.02 8.02 -9.05
C PRO A 21 7.29 6.66 -9.73
N ARG A 22 6.52 5.61 -9.40
CA ARG A 22 6.74 4.20 -9.80
C ARG A 22 5.53 3.61 -10.54
N LEU A 23 4.66 4.46 -11.08
CA LEU A 23 3.36 4.11 -11.65
C LEU A 23 3.37 2.86 -12.53
N ASP A 24 4.32 2.76 -13.46
CA ASP A 24 4.43 1.64 -14.41
C ASP A 24 4.50 0.27 -13.72
N SER A 25 5.08 0.22 -12.53
CA SER A 25 5.25 -1.00 -11.73
C SER A 25 4.22 -1.16 -10.60
N SER A 26 3.46 -0.11 -10.29
CA SER A 26 2.64 -0.05 -9.08
C SER A 26 1.19 0.36 -9.31
N ILE A 27 0.72 0.34 -10.55
CA ILE A 27 -0.63 0.83 -10.89
C ILE A 27 -1.74 0.05 -10.17
N PHE A 28 -1.59 -1.27 -9.99
CA PHE A 28 -2.56 -2.09 -9.25
C PHE A 28 -2.60 -1.73 -7.77
N LEU A 29 -1.44 -1.51 -7.14
CA LEU A 29 -1.34 -1.09 -5.75
C LEU A 29 -2.07 0.25 -5.54
N LEU A 30 -1.81 1.22 -6.42
CA LEU A 30 -2.39 2.57 -6.34
C LEU A 30 -3.91 2.57 -6.62
N ASN A 31 -4.33 1.89 -7.68
CA ASN A 31 -5.75 1.87 -8.06
C ASN A 31 -6.59 1.13 -7.03
N ASN A 32 -6.10 0.01 -6.51
CA ASN A 32 -6.81 -0.73 -5.47
C ASN A 32 -6.87 0.09 -4.17
N SER A 33 -5.78 0.73 -3.74
CA SER A 33 -5.80 1.56 -2.52
C SER A 33 -6.75 2.75 -2.63
N ARG A 34 -6.92 3.33 -3.83
CA ARG A 34 -7.90 4.40 -4.08
C ARG A 34 -9.33 3.89 -4.08
N ALA A 35 -9.57 2.71 -4.63
CA ALA A 35 -10.89 2.12 -4.74
C ALA A 35 -11.43 1.59 -3.41
N SER A 36 -10.59 0.93 -2.61
CA SER A 36 -11.00 0.24 -1.38
C SER A 36 -10.40 0.79 -0.09
N GLY A 37 -9.47 1.75 -0.19
CA GLY A 37 -8.70 2.19 0.97
C GLY A 37 -7.67 1.16 1.42
N LEU A 38 -7.10 1.41 2.61
CA LEU A 38 -6.07 0.58 3.25
C LEU A 38 -6.69 -0.26 4.37
N VAL A 39 -7.74 -1.00 4.02
CA VAL A 39 -8.41 -1.95 4.90
C VAL A 39 -8.70 -3.20 4.09
N ASP A 40 -8.25 -4.35 4.59
CA ASP A 40 -8.63 -5.62 4.00
C ASP A 40 -10.00 -6.05 4.53
N THR A 41 -10.98 -6.17 3.64
CA THR A 41 -12.33 -6.64 3.97
C THR A 41 -12.65 -7.98 3.30
N GLY A 42 -11.68 -8.59 2.61
CA GLY A 42 -11.88 -9.76 1.76
C GLY A 42 -12.77 -9.52 0.54
N GLN A 43 -13.14 -8.27 0.25
CA GLN A 43 -13.95 -7.91 -0.92
C GLN A 43 -13.06 -7.59 -2.13
N ARG A 44 -13.66 -7.54 -3.32
CA ARG A 44 -12.94 -7.22 -4.55
C ARG A 44 -12.14 -5.92 -4.39
N TYR A 45 -10.87 -5.98 -4.81
CA TYR A 45 -9.85 -4.92 -4.73
C TYR A 45 -9.29 -4.62 -3.34
N THR A 46 -9.84 -5.19 -2.26
CA THR A 46 -9.26 -4.98 -0.93
C THR A 46 -8.02 -5.84 -0.75
N GLY A 47 -7.13 -5.38 0.13
CA GLY A 47 -5.93 -6.11 0.49
C GLY A 47 -5.20 -5.48 1.66
N ALA A 48 -4.34 -6.29 2.29
CA ALA A 48 -3.46 -5.85 3.35
C ALA A 48 -2.16 -5.33 2.75
N TYR A 49 -1.83 -4.06 3.04
CA TYR A 49 -0.60 -3.42 2.57
C TYR A 49 0.45 -3.44 3.68
N ALA A 50 1.63 -3.99 3.39
CA ALA A 50 2.79 -3.95 4.28
C ALA A 50 3.87 -3.08 3.65
N ALA A 51 4.34 -2.08 4.40
CA ALA A 51 5.39 -1.17 3.97
C ALA A 51 6.66 -1.36 4.80
N ALA A 52 7.80 -1.34 4.13
CA ALA A 52 9.09 -1.10 4.76
C ALA A 52 9.25 0.41 5.00
N VAL A 53 9.51 0.80 6.24
CA VAL A 53 9.65 2.20 6.66
C VAL A 53 11.04 2.42 7.24
N GLU A 54 11.77 3.39 6.70
CA GLU A 54 13.08 3.83 7.22
C GLU A 54 13.09 5.35 7.35
N ASN A 55 13.49 5.86 8.51
CA ASN A 55 13.50 7.31 8.82
C ASN A 55 12.16 8.01 8.53
N GLY A 56 11.04 7.33 8.82
CA GLY A 56 9.68 7.84 8.60
C GLY A 56 9.21 7.83 7.13
N SER A 57 10.03 7.32 6.21
CA SER A 57 9.71 7.24 4.78
C SER A 57 9.51 5.79 4.34
N ILE A 58 8.54 5.57 3.45
CA ILE A 58 8.33 4.28 2.82
C ILE A 58 9.46 4.02 1.81
N THR A 59 10.10 2.87 1.92
CA THR A 59 11.19 2.43 1.03
C THR A 59 10.80 1.21 0.19
N GLY A 60 9.73 0.51 0.56
CA GLY A 60 9.17 -0.62 -0.19
C GLY A 60 7.75 -0.92 0.26
N VAL A 61 6.93 -1.48 -0.63
CA VAL A 61 5.54 -1.86 -0.34
C VAL A 61 5.22 -3.18 -1.03
N VAL A 62 4.50 -4.04 -0.32
CA VAL A 62 3.81 -5.21 -0.88
C VAL A 62 2.35 -5.18 -0.43
N ALA A 63 1.48 -5.79 -1.23
CA ALA A 63 0.09 -6.01 -0.83
C ALA A 63 -0.31 -7.45 -1.12
N HIS A 64 -1.11 -8.01 -0.23
CA HIS A 64 -1.80 -9.27 -0.45
C HIS A 64 -3.28 -8.97 -0.65
N PHE A 65 -3.79 -9.25 -1.84
CA PHE A 65 -5.16 -8.91 -2.24
C PHE A 65 -6.12 -10.07 -2.02
N TRP A 66 -7.42 -9.75 -2.05
CA TRP A 66 -8.56 -10.65 -1.86
C TRP A 66 -8.52 -11.98 -2.63
N ASN A 67 -7.80 -12.05 -3.75
CA ASN A 67 -7.78 -13.21 -4.64
C ASN A 67 -6.62 -14.19 -4.42
N GLY A 68 -5.74 -13.94 -3.43
CA GLY A 68 -4.53 -14.75 -3.20
C GLY A 68 -3.55 -14.69 -4.37
#